data_AF-A0A946W8U0-F1
#
_entry.id   AF-A0A946W8U0-F1
#
_cell.length_a   1.000
_cell.length_b   1.000
_cell.length_c   1.000
_cell.angle_alpha   90.00
_cell.angle_beta   90.00
_cell.angle_gamma   90.00
#
_symmetry.space_group_name_H-M   'P 1'
#
loop_
_entity.id
_entity.type
_entity.pdbx_description
1 polymer ?
#
loop_
_entity_poly.entity_id
_entity_poly.type
_entity_poly.pdbx_seq_one_letter_code
_entity_poly.pdbx_strand_id
1 'polypeptide(L)' 'HSLLNEIDGLEKPALEQLAKWIFLKLDILLDGLICVEVRRESCGEKARVKK' A
#
# COMPACT_ATOMS: atom_id res chain seq x y z
N HIS A 1 10.74 0.65 -13.43
CA HIS A 1 9.28 0.84 -13.29
C HIS A 1 8.59 -0.43 -13.74
N SER A 2 7.57 -0.88 -13.00
CA SER A 2 6.82 -2.11 -13.29
C SER A 2 5.32 -1.83 -13.21
N LEU A 3 4.50 -2.64 -13.86
CA LEU A 3 3.06 -2.57 -13.72
C LEU A 3 2.65 -3.17 -12.36
N LEU A 4 1.86 -2.43 -11.57
CA LEU A 4 1.43 -2.89 -10.25
C LEU A 4 0.61 -4.18 -10.31
N ASN A 5 -0.17 -4.33 -11.38
CA ASN A 5 -1.02 -5.50 -11.62
C ASN A 5 -0.23 -6.81 -11.79
N GLU A 6 1.06 -6.75 -12.09
CA GLU A 6 1.92 -7.93 -12.25
C GLU A 6 2.53 -8.40 -10.91
N ILE A 7 2.33 -7.63 -9.84
CA ILE A 7 2.84 -7.95 -8.52
C ILE A 7 1.80 -8.82 -7.79
N ASP A 8 2.26 -9.96 -7.27
CA ASP A 8 1.43 -10.87 -6.47
C ASP A 8 0.79 -10.12 -5.27
N GLY A 9 -0.53 -10.22 -5.16
CA GLY A 9 -1.33 -9.49 -4.18
C GLY A 9 -1.72 -8.05 -4.58
N LEU A 10 -1.36 -7.59 -5.78
CA LEU A 10 -1.73 -6.28 -6.34
C LEU A 10 -2.38 -6.37 -7.74
N GLU A 11 -2.95 -7.53 -8.09
CA GLU A 11 -3.67 -7.75 -9.36
C GLU A 11 -4.75 -6.68 -9.62
N LYS A 12 -5.37 -6.19 -8.53
CA LYS A 12 -6.31 -5.04 -8.50
C LYS A 12 -5.73 -3.94 -7.61
N PRO A 13 -4.87 -3.05 -8.13
CA PRO A 13 -4.09 -2.10 -7.35
C PRO A 13 -4.90 -0.84 -7.00
N ALA A 14 -6.04 -1.02 -6.31
CA ALA A 14 -6.71 0.09 -5.66
C ALA A 14 -5.82 0.65 -4.53
N LEU A 15 -5.98 1.94 -4.18
CA LEU A 15 -5.14 2.60 -3.19
C LEU A 15 -5.18 1.87 -1.84
N GLU A 16 -6.35 1.40 -1.42
CA GLU A 16 -6.53 0.65 -0.17
C GLU A 16 -5.78 -0.69 -0.20
N GLN A 17 -5.80 -1.39 -1.34
CA GLN A 17 -5.07 -2.65 -1.49
C GLN A 17 -3.57 -2.41 -1.49
N LEU A 18 -3.11 -1.33 -2.14
CA LEU A 18 -1.71 -0.96 -2.14
C LEU A 18 -1.20 -0.58 -0.75
N ALA A 19 -1.95 0.27 -0.02
CA ALA A 19 -1.60 0.63 1.35
C ALA A 19 -1.55 -0.60 2.28
N LYS A 20 -2.50 -1.53 2.13
CA LYS A 20 -2.54 -2.79 2.89
C LYS A 20 -1.37 -3.70 2.53
N TRP A 21 -1.08 -3.88 1.25
CA TRP A 21 0.01 -4.72 0.77
C TRP A 21 1.36 -4.24 1.31
N ILE A 22 1.61 -2.92 1.24
CA ILE A 22 2.82 -2.31 1.78
C ILE A 22 2.87 -2.51 3.31
N PHE A 23 1.76 -2.28 4.01
CA PHE A 23 1.70 -2.46 5.46
C PHE A 23 2.05 -3.90 5.85
N LEU A 24 1.48 -4.92 5.22
CA LEU A 24 1.75 -6.32 5.53
C LEU A 24 3.22 -6.72 5.25
N LYS A 25 3.83 -6.17 4.20
CA LYS A 25 5.24 -6.43 3.91
C LYS A 25 6.17 -5.73 4.91
N LEU A 26 5.81 -4.53 5.37
CA LEU A 26 6.62 -3.75 6.30
C LEU A 26 6.43 -4.16 7.76
N ASP A 27 5.25 -4.60 8.18
CA ASP A 27 4.96 -4.98 9.57
C ASP A 27 5.83 -6.15 10.04
N ILE A 28 6.24 -7.04 9.11
CA ILE A 28 7.15 -8.15 9.38
C ILE A 28 8.60 -7.66 9.58
N LEU A 29 8.98 -6.55 8.95
CA LEU A 29 10.36 -6.04 8.92
C LEU A 29 10.61 -4.92 9.94
N LEU A 30 9.57 -4.17 10.28
CA LEU A 30 9.63 -2.99 11.13
C LEU A 30 8.79 -3.22 12.37
N ASP A 31 9.45 -3.64 13.46
CA ASP A 31 8.83 -3.64 14.78
C ASP A 31 8.43 -2.19 15.14
N GLY A 32 7.14 -1.98 15.41
CA GLY A 32 6.57 -0.65 15.66
C GLY A 32 6.04 0.09 14.43
N LEU A 33 5.81 -0.58 13.29
CA LEU A 33 5.07 0.05 12.18
C LEU A 33 3.66 0.49 12.64
N ILE A 34 3.40 1.79 12.61
CA ILE A 34 2.11 2.36 13.06
C ILE A 34 1.15 2.57 11.89
N CYS A 35 1.67 2.96 10.72
CA CYS A 35 0.84 3.45 9.64
C CYS A 35 1.54 3.43 8.28
N VAL A 36 0.78 3.10 7.23
CA VAL A 36 1.15 3.31 5.83
C VAL A 36 0.07 4.14 5.15
N GLU A 37 0.49 5.17 4.40
CA GLU A 37 -0.41 6.01 3.60
C GLU A 37 0.08 6.05 2.15
N VAL A 38 -0.83 5.83 1.22
CA VAL A 38 -0.59 5.90 -0.21
C VAL A 38 -1.46 7.00 -0.79
N ARG A 39 -0.87 7.88 -1.59
CA ARG A 39 -1.54 9.02 -2.21
C ARG A 39 -1.41 8.99 -3.72
N ARG A 40 -2.45 9.43 -4.41
CA ARG A 40 -2.43 9.67 -5.85
C ARG A 40 -2.48 11.18 -6.10
N GLU A 41 -1.37 11.74 -6.56
CA GLU A 41 -1.26 13.18 -6.85
C GLU A 41 -2.29 13.65 -7.89
N SER A 42 -2.65 12.80 -8.84
CA SER A 42 -3.52 13.16 -9.96
C SER A 42 -4.97 13.44 -9.59
N CYS A 43 -5.46 12.94 -8.45
CA CYS A 43 -6.88 13.08 -8.05
C CYS A 43 -7.05 13.48 -6.57
N GLY A 44 -5.96 13.63 -5.81
CA GLY A 44 -6.00 13.95 -4.37
C GLY A 44 -6.49 12.80 -3.48
N GLU A 45 -6.73 11.63 -4.07
CA GLU A 45 -7.16 10.43 -3.38
C GLU A 45 -6.04 9.87 -2.49
N LYS A 46 -6.42 9.31 -1.34
CA LYS A 46 -5.49 8.67 -0.42
C LYS A 46 -6.13 7.47 0.27
N ALA A 47 -5.31 6.47 0.55
CA ALA A 47 -5.66 5.35 1.40
C ALA A 47 -4.65 5.21 2.55
N ARG A 48 -5.16 4.87 3.74
CA ARG A 48 -4.35 4.79 4.96
C ARG A 48 -4.70 3.54 5.74
N VAL A 49 -3.68 2.75 6.08
CA VAL A 49 -3.77 1.56 6.92
C VAL A 49 -2.97 1.80 8.19
N LYS A 50 -3.52 1.41 9.33
CA LYS A 50 -2.93 1.58 10.67
C LYS A 50 -3.02 0.26 11.44
N LYS A 51 -2.11 0.08 12.41
CA LYS A 51 -2.15 -1.01 13.38
C LYS A 51 -3.29 -0.85 14.39
#